data_AF-A0A2C1YTM3-F1
#
_entry.id   AF-A0A2C1YTM3-F1
#
_cell.length_a   1.000
_cell.length_b   1.000
_cell.length_c   1.000
_cell.angle_alpha   90.00
_cell.angle_beta   90.00
_cell.angle_gamma   90.00
#
_symmetry.space_group_name_H-M   'P 1'
#
loop_
_entity.id
_entity.type
_entity.pdbx_description
1 polymer ?
#
loop_
_entity_poly.entity_id
_entity_poly.type
_entity_poly.pdbx_seq_one_letter_code
_entity_poly.pdbx_strand_id
1 'polypeptide(L)'
;MILFPKKFPNDEDGQVLKMLYKDGVDFKKPQNVDFFVAVPDKKSGEAVLKLLSDDGFNYELEQDEETEDWTCYCFVKMLLIHEDIVDIQKRLNELSKPYNVYSDGWGVMVD
;
A
#
# COMPACT_ATOMS: atom_id res chain seq x y z
N MET A 1 7.10 -29.20 1.45
CA MET A 1 6.45 -28.92 0.15
C MET A 1 6.72 -27.47 -0.19
N ILE A 2 7.42 -27.20 -1.30
CA ILE A 2 7.66 -25.85 -1.78
C ILE A 2 6.34 -25.39 -2.41
N LEU A 3 5.61 -24.52 -1.72
CA LEU A 3 4.53 -23.75 -2.33
C LEU A 3 5.20 -22.75 -3.28
N PHE A 4 5.48 -23.19 -4.50
CA PHE A 4 5.65 -22.27 -5.61
C PHE A 4 4.38 -21.42 -5.67
N PRO A 5 4.45 -20.08 -5.71
CA PRO A 5 3.28 -19.33 -6.13
C PRO A 5 2.99 -19.79 -7.57
N LYS A 6 1.89 -20.51 -7.75
CA LYS A 6 1.20 -20.60 -9.03
C LYS A 6 1.23 -19.19 -9.60
N LYS A 7 1.93 -19.02 -10.73
CA LYS A 7 2.12 -17.79 -11.53
C LYS A 7 1.53 -16.51 -10.91
N PHE A 8 2.40 -15.53 -10.64
CA PHE A 8 1.95 -14.16 -10.35
C PHE A 8 0.84 -13.72 -11.31
N PRO A 9 -0.24 -13.08 -10.82
CA PRO A 9 -1.29 -12.54 -11.66
C PRO A 9 -0.75 -11.62 -12.75
N ASN A 10 -1.47 -11.52 -13.86
CA ASN A 10 -1.09 -10.67 -14.98
C ASN A 10 -1.77 -9.30 -14.87
N ASP A 11 -1.53 -8.64 -13.75
CA ASP A 11 -1.95 -7.27 -13.41
C ASP A 11 -0.76 -6.51 -12.80
N GLU A 12 -0.97 -5.26 -12.39
CA GLU A 12 0.08 -4.38 -11.88
C GLU A 12 0.67 -4.92 -10.57
N ASP A 13 -0.17 -5.33 -9.62
CA ASP A 13 0.28 -5.90 -8.34
C ASP A 13 1.05 -7.21 -8.54
N GLY A 14 0.61 -8.06 -9.47
CA GLY A 14 1.31 -9.28 -9.86
C GLY A 14 2.67 -9.00 -10.50
N GLN A 15 2.81 -7.89 -11.24
CA GLN A 15 4.12 -7.46 -11.77
C GLN A 15 5.06 -7.01 -10.64
N VAL A 16 4.58 -6.23 -9.68
CA VAL A 16 5.35 -5.81 -8.50
C VAL A 16 5.81 -7.03 -7.69
N LEU A 17 4.90 -7.96 -7.38
CA LEU A 17 5.23 -9.21 -6.67
C LEU A 17 6.28 -10.04 -7.42
N LYS A 18 6.20 -10.08 -8.75
CA LYS A 18 7.20 -10.76 -9.57
C LYS A 18 8.56 -10.08 -9.52
N MET A 19 8.61 -8.75 -9.44
CA MET A 19 9.86 -7.99 -9.29
C MET A 19 10.47 -8.24 -7.92
N LEU A 20 9.71 -8.07 -6.83
CA LEU A 20 10.18 -8.33 -5.47
C LEU A 20 10.71 -9.76 -5.29
N TYR A 21 10.05 -10.75 -5.90
CA TYR A 21 10.54 -12.13 -5.88
C TYR A 21 11.88 -12.31 -6.60
N LYS A 22 12.07 -11.62 -7.75
CA LYS A 22 13.35 -11.66 -8.49
C LYS A 22 14.48 -10.98 -7.72
N ASP A 23 14.14 -9.95 -6.95
CA ASP A 23 15.09 -9.20 -6.12
C ASP A 23 15.42 -9.93 -4.80
N GLY A 24 14.79 -11.08 -4.55
CA GLY A 24 15.15 -11.99 -3.46
C GLY A 24 14.36 -11.79 -2.16
N VAL A 25 13.26 -11.03 -2.19
CA VAL A 25 12.40 -10.82 -1.02
C VAL A 25 11.81 -12.15 -0.52
N ASP A 26 11.88 -12.38 0.79
CA ASP A 26 11.43 -13.63 1.42
C ASP A 26 9.90 -13.65 1.64
N PHE A 27 9.16 -14.18 0.66
CA PHE A 27 7.70 -14.31 0.73
C PHE A 27 7.19 -15.30 1.79
N LYS A 28 8.08 -15.98 2.52
CA LYS A 28 7.69 -16.87 3.64
C LYS A 28 7.56 -16.13 4.97
N LYS A 29 7.87 -14.83 4.99
CA LYS A 29 7.82 -13.99 6.18
C LYS A 29 7.04 -12.71 5.90
N PRO A 30 6.36 -12.14 6.90
CA PRO A 30 5.75 -10.83 6.74
C PRO A 30 6.79 -9.77 6.40
N GLN A 31 6.47 -8.93 5.41
CA GLN A 31 7.25 -7.77 4.99
C GLN A 31 6.57 -6.51 5.50
N ASN A 32 7.35 -5.42 5.61
CA ASN A 32 6.78 -4.10 5.83
C ASN A 32 6.34 -3.56 4.47
N VAL A 33 5.02 -3.40 4.32
CA VAL A 33 4.39 -2.91 3.09
C VAL A 33 3.89 -1.50 3.33
N ASP A 34 4.26 -0.60 2.45
CA ASP A 34 3.86 0.79 2.48
C ASP A 34 2.83 1.00 1.38
N PHE A 35 1.59 1.33 1.74
CA PHE A 35 0.55 1.70 0.79
C PHE A 35 0.48 3.22 0.66
N PHE A 36 0.33 3.71 -0.56
CA PHE A 36 0.30 5.14 -0.88
C PHE A 36 -1.12 5.56 -1.22
N VAL A 37 -1.56 6.68 -0.64
CA VAL A 37 -2.87 7.27 -0.88
C VAL A 37 -2.66 8.74 -1.22
N ALA A 38 -2.81 9.09 -2.50
CA ALA A 38 -2.61 10.45 -2.99
C ALA A 38 -3.75 11.36 -2.54
N VAL A 39 -3.45 12.42 -1.79
CA VAL A 39 -4.45 13.35 -1.27
C VAL A 39 -4.26 14.76 -1.85
N PRO A 40 -5.34 15.51 -2.11
CA PRO A 40 -5.24 16.78 -2.82
C PRO A 40 -4.62 17.90 -1.97
N ASP A 41 -4.73 17.80 -0.64
CA ASP A 41 -4.17 18.77 0.30
C ASP A 41 -4.04 18.17 1.71
N LYS A 42 -3.28 18.87 2.56
CA LYS A 42 -3.09 18.51 3.96
C LYS A 42 -4.41 18.26 4.70
N LYS A 43 -5.42 19.11 4.48
CA LYS A 43 -6.69 19.05 5.20
C LYS A 43 -7.44 17.75 4.88
N SER A 44 -7.43 17.35 3.61
CA SER A 44 -8.01 16.09 3.14
C SER A 44 -7.21 14.91 3.68
N GLY A 45 -5.88 14.99 3.69
CA GLY A 45 -5.01 14.00 4.34
C GLY A 45 -5.33 13.80 5.82
N GLU A 46 -5.40 14.88 6.61
CA GLU A 46 -5.76 14.83 8.03
C GLU A 46 -7.15 14.22 8.27
N ALA A 47 -8.12 14.50 7.39
CA ALA A 47 -9.46 13.93 7.47
C ALA A 47 -9.46 12.42 7.17
N VAL A 48 -8.67 11.99 6.19
CA VAL A 48 -8.46 10.58 5.85
C VAL A 48 -7.77 9.84 7.00
N LEU A 49 -6.69 10.40 7.56
CA LEU A 49 -5.99 9.83 8.73
C LEU A 49 -6.94 9.59 9.91
N LYS A 50 -7.85 10.53 10.18
CA LYS A 50 -8.82 10.40 11.27
C LYS A 50 -9.86 9.30 11.04
N LEU A 51 -10.22 9.01 9.79
CA LEU A 51 -11.13 7.89 9.50
C LEU A 51 -10.42 6.54 9.62
N LEU A 52 -9.14 6.54 9.31
CA LEU A 52 -8.30 5.36 9.29
C LEU A 52 -7.79 4.96 10.69
N SER A 53 -7.70 5.91 11.64
CA SER A 53 -7.14 5.68 12.98
C SER A 53 -7.81 4.58 13.82
N ASP A 54 -8.98 4.11 13.41
CA ASP A 54 -9.75 3.07 14.11
C ASP A 54 -9.53 1.65 13.56
N ASP A 55 -8.72 1.46 12.51
CA ASP A 55 -8.51 0.15 11.89
C ASP A 55 -7.25 -0.61 12.31
N GLY A 56 -6.42 0.00 13.16
CA GLY A 56 -5.22 -0.61 13.71
C GLY A 56 -4.00 -0.58 12.80
N PHE A 57 -4.04 0.13 11.67
CA PHE A 57 -2.86 0.43 10.87
C PHE A 57 -2.15 1.71 11.34
N ASN A 58 -0.88 1.83 10.98
CA ASN A 58 -0.10 3.04 11.22
C ASN A 58 -0.12 3.90 9.96
N TYR A 59 -0.30 5.21 10.15
CA TYR A 59 -0.40 6.14 9.05
C TYR A 59 0.47 7.37 9.25
N GLU A 60 1.04 7.87 8.16
CA GLU A 60 1.80 9.13 8.11
C GLU A 60 1.30 9.96 6.93
N LEU A 61 1.30 11.28 7.10
CA LEU A 61 0.95 12.23 6.04
C LEU A 61 2.19 13.07 5.74
N GLU A 62 2.70 12.96 4.52
CA GLU A 62 3.87 13.70 4.08
C GLU A 62 3.53 14.55 2.86
N GLN A 63 4.29 15.64 2.71
CA GLN A 63 4.30 16.46 1.51
C GLN A 63 5.65 16.30 0.85
N ASP A 64 5.65 15.98 -0.44
CA ASP A 64 6.87 15.98 -1.23
C ASP A 64 7.40 17.41 -1.41
N GLU A 65 8.68 17.64 -1.11
CA GLU A 65 9.27 18.99 -1.10
C GLU A 65 9.44 19.59 -2.50
N GLU A 66 9.51 18.75 -3.56
CA GLU A 66 9.76 19.20 -4.93
C GLU A 66 8.46 19.43 -5.71
N THR A 67 7.49 18.53 -5.55
CA THR A 67 6.21 18.53 -6.27
C THR A 67 5.09 19.20 -5.50
N GLU A 68 5.26 19.41 -4.18
CA GLU A 68 4.24 19.87 -3.24
C GLU A 68 3.04 18.90 -3.09
N ASP A 69 3.12 17.70 -3.67
CA ASP A 69 2.07 16.68 -3.61
C ASP A 69 1.98 16.07 -2.20
N TRP A 70 0.74 15.75 -1.77
CA TRP A 70 0.50 15.15 -0.46
C TRP A 70 0.20 13.66 -0.58
N THR A 71 0.86 12.85 0.25
CA THR A 71 0.65 11.41 0.31
C THR A 71 0.37 10.97 1.74
N CYS A 72 -0.71 10.21 1.91
CA CYS A 72 -0.95 9.46 3.13
C CYS A 72 -0.37 8.04 2.96
N TYR A 73 0.61 7.71 3.78
CA TYR A 73 1.20 6.38 3.87
C TYR A 73 0.42 5.53 4.86
N CYS A 74 0.25 4.24 4.54
CA CYS A 74 -0.32 3.23 5.42
C CYS A 74 0.66 2.06 5.53
N PHE A 75 1.17 1.82 6.74
CA PHE A 75 2.20 0.82 6.99
C PHE A 75 1.58 -0.45 7.53
N VAL A 76 1.76 -1.55 6.80
CA VAL A 76 1.18 -2.85 7.15
C VAL A 76 2.27 -3.93 7.14
N LYS A 77 2.38 -4.67 8.25
CA LYS A 77 3.23 -5.85 8.31
C LYS A 77 2.43 -7.09 7.88
N MET A 78 2.64 -7.56 6.66
CA MET A 78 1.84 -8.63 6.05
C MET A 78 2.64 -9.59 5.16
N LEU A 79 2.08 -10.75 4.85
CA LEU A 79 2.61 -11.61 3.80
C LEU A 79 2.31 -11.00 2.42
N LEU A 80 3.22 -11.22 1.47
CA LEU A 80 3.06 -10.75 0.10
C LEU A 80 2.14 -11.66 -0.72
N ILE A 81 0.87 -11.68 -0.31
CA ILE A 81 -0.23 -12.41 -0.95
C ILE A 81 -1.03 -11.39 -1.76
N HIS A 82 -1.19 -11.65 -3.05
CA HIS A 82 -1.85 -10.74 -3.99
C HIS A 82 -3.27 -10.35 -3.54
N GLU A 83 -4.09 -11.32 -3.13
CA GLU A 83 -5.48 -11.05 -2.69
C GLU A 83 -5.53 -10.13 -1.47
N ASP A 84 -4.66 -10.35 -0.48
CA ASP A 84 -4.60 -9.53 0.74
C ASP A 84 -4.18 -8.08 0.42
N ILE A 85 -3.22 -7.89 -0.49
CA ILE A 85 -2.75 -6.57 -0.95
C ILE A 85 -3.89 -5.83 -1.64
N VAL A 86 -4.56 -6.49 -2.58
CA VAL A 86 -5.69 -5.93 -3.33
C VAL A 86 -6.84 -5.57 -2.40
N ASP A 87 -7.10 -6.35 -1.36
CA ASP A 87 -8.16 -6.06 -0.39
C ASP A 87 -7.82 -4.85 0.49
N ILE A 88 -6.55 -4.64 0.85
CA ILE A 88 -6.12 -3.40 1.53
C ILE A 88 -6.29 -2.19 0.60
N GLN A 89 -5.88 -2.26 -0.67
CA GLN A 89 -6.08 -1.17 -1.63
C GLN A 89 -7.57 -0.83 -1.80
N LYS A 90 -8.45 -1.83 -1.90
CA LYS A 90 -9.91 -1.61 -1.96
C LYS A 90 -10.42 -0.91 -0.71
N ARG A 91 -9.99 -1.36 0.47
CA ARG A 91 -10.39 -0.74 1.75
C ARG A 91 -9.94 0.71 1.85
N LEU A 92 -8.69 1.00 1.47
CA LEU A 92 -8.16 2.37 1.44
C LEU A 92 -8.93 3.24 0.45
N ASN A 93 -9.29 2.71 -0.72
CA ASN A 93 -10.14 3.40 -1.69
C ASN A 93 -11.55 3.69 -1.14
N GLU A 94 -12.17 2.73 -0.45
CA GLU A 94 -13.51 2.91 0.12
C GLU A 94 -13.55 3.99 1.20
N LEU A 95 -12.56 4.00 2.09
CA LEU A 95 -12.46 4.96 3.19
C LEU A 95 -12.15 6.38 2.70
N SER A 96 -11.42 6.49 1.58
CA SER A 96 -10.97 7.76 1.04
C SER A 96 -11.89 8.35 -0.05
N LYS A 97 -12.84 7.55 -0.57
CA LYS A 97 -13.86 7.96 -1.56
C LYS A 97 -14.58 9.28 -1.26
N PRO A 98 -14.97 9.64 -0.01
CA PRO A 98 -15.62 10.91 0.28
C PRO A 98 -14.76 12.15 -0.03
N TYR A 99 -13.44 11.98 -0.15
CA TYR A 99 -12.47 13.05 -0.39
C TYR A 99 -11.95 13.07 -1.82
N ASN A 100 -12.50 12.24 -2.72
CA ASN A 100 -12.04 12.06 -4.10
C ASN A 100 -10.55 11.65 -4.16
N VAL A 101 -10.17 10.79 -3.22
CA VAL A 101 -8.83 10.25 -3.02
C VAL A 101 -8.83 8.79 -3.46
N TYR A 102 -7.68 8.29 -3.92
CA TYR A 102 -7.49 6.91 -4.34
C TYR A 102 -6.14 6.37 -3.86
N SER A 103 -6.06 5.05 -3.66
CA SER A 103 -4.81 4.34 -3.45
C SER A 103 -4.01 4.38 -4.75
N ASP A 104 -2.79 4.91 -4.65
CA ASP A 104 -1.90 5.21 -5.78
C ASP A 104 -0.79 4.16 -5.95
N GLY A 105 -0.77 3.14 -5.08
CA GLY A 105 0.15 2.02 -5.17
C GLY A 105 0.58 1.47 -3.82
N TRP A 106 1.56 0.59 -3.85
CA TRP A 106 2.22 0.05 -2.67
C TRP A 106 3.66 -0.39 -3.00
N GLY A 107 4.48 -0.53 -1.97
CA GLY A 107 5.85 -0.98 -2.11
C GLY A 107 6.38 -1.72 -0.89
N VAL A 108 7.54 -2.33 -1.08
CA VAL A 108 8.38 -2.89 -0.01
C VAL A 108 9.77 -2.33 -0.22
N MET A 109 10.34 -1.74 0.83
CA MET A 109 11.75 -1.35 0.81
C MET A 109 12.63 -2.60 0.72
N VAL A 110 13.44 -2.67 -0.32
CA VAL A 110 14.43 -3.73 -0.55
C VAL A 110 15.82 -3.19 -0.23
N ASP A 111 16.63 -3.99 0.48
CA ASP A 111 18.02 -3.66 0.83
C ASP A 111 19.00 -3.93 -0.33
#